data_AF-A0A1M3LAV3-F1
#
_entry.id   AF-A0A1M3LAV3-F1
#
_cell.length_a   1.000
_cell.length_b   1.000
_cell.length_c   1.000
_cell.angle_alpha   90.00
_cell.angle_beta   90.00
_cell.angle_gamma   90.00
#
_symmetry.space_group_name_H-M   'P 1'
#
loop_
_entity.id
_entity.type
_entity.pdbx_description
1 polymer ?
#
loop_
_entity_poly.entity_id
_entity_poly.type
_entity_poly.pdbx_seq_one_letter_code
_entity_poly.pdbx_strand_id
1 'polypeptide(L)'
;MRRILGALLGLAAAAALAGCSGPAAPWGGSGGAPEPAPTPSAAASFDRSLAGWSYPDDNGVDRVASVPAPPAEWWDPGLIVSDANFFDADSMTAEEIQAFLDAQVPYCETWHARSERESDSGWPYRCLKDLVWTVPALDEVGDDGSRYCEPIEGRDRATSAEVISIVATACGISPRVLLVTLEKEQGLVTDRWPWEVQYAAATGYACYDSAPCVDAYAGFVGQVYHAARTYQLYVQRPELFNYQPYAANEILYAPGCGAGTVLIRNAATAALYDYTPYQPSADVLAGAHGDCQAYGNYNFWRLWFFWFGDPVAADPAQARVWPGTAAQPR
;
A
#
# COMPACT_ATOMS: atom_id res chain seq x y z
N MET A 1 36.37 39.30 68.10
CA MET A 1 37.69 39.57 67.49
C MET A 1 37.95 38.55 66.38
N ARG A 2 38.25 39.03 65.16
CA ARG A 2 38.95 38.41 64.00
C ARG A 2 38.44 37.03 63.50
N ARG A 3 37.70 36.93 62.39
CA ARG A 3 38.15 36.83 60.97
C ARG A 3 39.32 35.87 60.74
N ILE A 4 39.15 34.86 59.87
CA ILE A 4 39.88 34.64 58.59
C ILE A 4 39.35 33.36 57.86
N LEU A 5 39.28 33.48 56.53
CA LEU A 5 38.92 32.51 55.48
C LEU A 5 40.14 31.67 55.02
N GLY A 6 39.87 30.50 54.41
CA GLY A 6 40.70 29.81 53.40
C GLY A 6 41.66 28.74 53.95
N ALA A 7 41.94 27.60 53.30
CA ALA A 7 41.58 27.07 51.99
C ALA A 7 41.83 25.54 51.95
N LEU A 8 41.35 24.92 50.87
CA LEU A 8 41.29 23.50 50.50
C LEU A 8 42.63 22.78 50.25
N LEU A 9 42.62 21.46 50.48
CA LEU A 9 43.33 20.32 49.84
C LEU A 9 43.24 19.17 50.85
N GLY A 10 42.68 17.98 50.66
CA GLY A 10 42.34 17.15 49.50
C GLY A 10 42.74 15.72 49.91
N LEU A 11 41.82 14.76 49.96
CA LEU A 11 42.10 13.32 49.80
C LEU A 11 40.82 12.48 49.82
N ALA A 12 40.86 11.48 48.95
CA ALA A 12 39.76 10.70 48.40
C ALA A 12 39.07 9.73 49.37
N ALA A 13 37.79 9.46 49.10
CA ALA A 13 37.18 8.16 49.37
C ALA A 13 36.13 7.86 48.28
N ALA A 14 36.30 6.70 47.66
CA ALA A 14 35.48 6.18 46.57
C ALA A 14 34.07 5.82 47.04
N ALA A 15 33.07 6.12 46.21
CA ALA A 15 31.76 5.48 46.24
C ALA A 15 31.35 5.20 44.79
N ALA A 16 31.25 3.91 44.46
CA ALA A 16 30.76 3.43 43.18
C ALA A 16 29.25 3.72 43.08
N LEU A 17 28.85 4.48 42.05
CA LEU A 17 27.47 4.56 41.60
C LEU A 17 27.38 3.83 40.26
N ALA A 18 26.62 2.74 40.25
CA ALA A 18 26.19 2.07 39.05
C ALA A 18 25.17 2.95 38.32
N GLY A 19 25.61 3.65 37.28
CA GLY A 19 24.75 4.29 36.30
C GLY A 19 24.45 3.32 35.15
N CYS A 20 23.16 3.09 34.87
CA CYS A 20 22.74 2.47 33.62
C CYS A 20 23.00 3.45 32.48
N SER A 21 24.03 3.16 31.67
CA SER A 21 24.27 3.77 30.38
C SER A 21 23.98 2.73 29.30
N GLY A 22 22.84 2.87 28.60
CA GLY A 22 22.57 2.13 27.37
C GLY A 22 23.49 2.66 26.26
N PRO A 23 24.04 1.79 25.38
CA PRO A 23 24.87 2.24 24.29
C PRO A 23 24.03 2.91 23.21
N ALA A 24 24.36 4.18 22.92
CA ALA A 24 24.02 4.82 21.66
C ALA A 24 24.72 4.06 20.52
N ALA A 25 23.96 3.54 19.57
CA ALA A 25 24.53 2.94 18.36
C ALA A 25 24.93 4.05 17.38
N PRO A 26 26.20 4.07 16.91
CA PRO A 26 26.67 5.06 15.95
C PRO A 26 26.26 4.66 14.53
N TRP A 27 25.56 5.55 13.83
CA TRP A 27 25.33 5.45 12.38
C TRP A 27 26.64 5.79 11.65
N GLY A 28 27.46 4.77 11.39
CA GLY A 28 28.62 4.84 10.53
C GLY A 28 28.29 4.26 9.16
N GLY A 29 28.39 5.08 8.12
CA GLY A 29 28.17 4.66 6.75
C GLY A 29 29.19 3.64 6.25
N SER A 30 28.72 2.72 5.43
CA SER A 30 29.51 1.98 4.45
C SER A 30 28.75 1.99 3.14
N GLY A 31 29.29 2.68 2.14
CA GLY A 31 28.74 2.74 0.79
C GLY A 31 28.85 1.40 0.08
N GLY A 32 27.82 0.58 0.21
CA GLY A 32 27.45 -0.38 -0.82
C GLY A 32 26.61 0.36 -1.87
N ALA A 33 26.88 0.11 -3.14
CA ALA A 33 25.95 0.53 -4.20
C ALA A 33 24.55 -0.01 -3.86
N PRO A 34 23.47 0.74 -4.14
CA PRO A 34 22.12 0.18 -4.02
C PRO A 34 22.09 -1.13 -4.80
N GLU A 35 21.64 -2.18 -4.14
CA GLU A 35 21.37 -3.48 -4.76
C GLU A 35 20.48 -3.25 -5.99
N PRO A 36 20.75 -3.88 -7.15
CA PRO A 36 19.94 -3.65 -8.34
C PRO A 36 18.47 -3.96 -8.02
N ALA A 37 17.57 -3.09 -8.48
CA ALA A 37 16.14 -3.30 -8.36
C ALA A 37 15.79 -4.75 -8.77
N PRO A 38 14.86 -5.41 -8.06
CA PRO A 38 14.47 -6.78 -8.38
C PRO A 38 14.13 -6.89 -9.88
N THR A 39 14.57 -7.98 -10.52
CA THR A 39 14.33 -8.22 -11.94
C THR A 39 12.83 -8.11 -12.27
N PRO A 40 12.45 -7.65 -13.49
CA PRO A 40 11.10 -7.16 -13.83
C PRO A 40 9.92 -8.13 -13.69
N SER A 41 10.17 -9.39 -13.33
CA SER A 41 9.15 -10.43 -13.16
C SER A 41 8.75 -10.67 -11.68
N ALA A 42 9.33 -9.94 -10.72
CA ALA A 42 9.22 -10.26 -9.30
C ALA A 42 8.87 -9.05 -8.41
N ALA A 43 8.03 -8.14 -8.89
CA ALA A 43 7.05 -7.60 -7.97
C ALA A 43 6.10 -8.77 -7.66
N ALA A 44 6.52 -9.67 -6.76
CA ALA A 44 5.60 -10.60 -6.16
C ALA A 44 4.60 -9.73 -5.41
N SER A 45 3.48 -9.39 -6.03
CA SER A 45 2.31 -8.98 -5.28
C SER A 45 2.02 -10.10 -4.31
N PHE A 46 1.80 -9.73 -3.05
CA PHE A 46 1.21 -10.61 -2.08
C PHE A 46 -0.18 -11.00 -2.58
N ASP A 47 -0.30 -12.11 -3.32
CA ASP A 47 -1.60 -12.57 -3.80
C ASP A 47 -2.31 -13.27 -2.64
N ARG A 48 -2.89 -12.46 -1.75
CA ARG A 48 -3.71 -12.92 -0.62
C ARG A 48 -4.95 -13.69 -1.08
N SER A 49 -5.30 -13.67 -2.38
CA SER A 49 -6.36 -14.52 -2.88
C SER A 49 -6.01 -16.01 -2.92
N LEU A 50 -4.72 -16.37 -2.72
CA LEU A 50 -4.24 -17.74 -2.62
C LEU A 50 -3.68 -18.13 -1.24
N ALA A 51 -3.31 -17.15 -0.39
CA ALA A 51 -2.75 -17.41 0.93
C ALA A 51 -3.62 -16.80 2.04
N GLY A 52 -4.03 -17.65 3.00
CA GLY A 52 -4.91 -17.36 4.14
C GLY A 52 -4.39 -16.37 5.19
N TRP A 53 -3.87 -15.23 4.74
CA TRP A 53 -3.56 -14.03 5.53
C TRP A 53 -4.66 -12.98 5.38
N SER A 54 -5.91 -13.37 5.11
CA SER A 54 -7.04 -12.45 5.30
C SER A 54 -7.02 -11.98 6.76
N TYR A 55 -6.80 -10.69 7.00
CA TYR A 55 -7.09 -10.05 8.28
C TYR A 55 -8.60 -9.90 8.36
N PRO A 56 -9.30 -10.88 8.96
CA PRO A 56 -10.74 -10.87 8.93
C PRO A 56 -11.21 -9.71 9.82
N ASP A 57 -12.41 -9.22 9.56
CA ASP A 57 -13.09 -8.36 10.51
C ASP A 57 -13.34 -9.09 11.84
N ASP A 58 -13.92 -8.36 12.80
CA ASP A 58 -14.23 -8.91 14.12
C ASP A 58 -15.12 -10.18 14.04
N ASN A 59 -15.81 -10.42 12.93
CA ASN A 59 -16.67 -11.59 12.74
C ASN A 59 -15.99 -12.74 11.99
N GLY A 60 -14.71 -12.63 11.64
CA GLY A 60 -14.03 -13.64 10.86
C GLY A 60 -14.26 -13.52 9.35
N VAL A 61 -14.82 -12.41 8.86
CA VAL A 61 -15.15 -12.18 7.46
C VAL A 61 -14.04 -11.38 6.77
N ASP A 62 -13.61 -11.82 5.60
CA ASP A 62 -12.68 -11.05 4.76
C ASP A 62 -13.35 -9.73 4.32
N ARG A 63 -12.75 -8.60 4.71
CA ARG A 63 -13.28 -7.25 4.49
C ARG A 63 -13.37 -6.90 3.01
N VAL A 64 -12.38 -7.29 2.20
CA VAL A 64 -12.38 -7.03 0.76
C VAL A 64 -13.41 -7.93 0.07
N ALA A 65 -13.51 -9.19 0.51
CA ALA A 65 -14.51 -10.11 -0.04
C ALA A 65 -15.95 -9.63 0.21
N SER A 66 -16.20 -8.92 1.31
CA SER A 66 -17.53 -8.41 1.71
C SER A 66 -18.06 -7.25 0.87
N VAL A 67 -17.20 -6.61 0.06
CA VAL A 67 -17.58 -5.45 -0.78
C VAL A 67 -18.52 -5.91 -1.89
N PRO A 68 -19.73 -5.32 -2.05
CA PRO A 68 -20.63 -5.66 -3.14
C PRO A 68 -19.96 -5.47 -4.51
N ALA A 69 -20.06 -6.47 -5.38
CA ALA A 69 -19.56 -6.37 -6.75
C ALA A 69 -20.63 -5.73 -7.67
N PRO A 70 -20.26 -4.83 -8.59
CA PRO A 70 -21.11 -4.46 -9.73
C PRO A 70 -21.50 -5.70 -10.57
N PRO A 71 -22.42 -5.58 -11.54
CA PRO A 71 -22.81 -6.70 -12.39
C PRO A 71 -21.57 -7.27 -13.08
N ALA A 72 -21.43 -8.60 -13.09
CA ALA A 72 -20.26 -9.26 -13.66
C ALA A 72 -20.07 -8.94 -15.15
N GLU A 73 -21.16 -8.67 -15.89
CA GLU A 73 -21.12 -8.24 -17.29
C GLU A 73 -20.47 -6.86 -17.51
N TRP A 74 -20.22 -6.10 -16.44
CA TRP A 74 -19.51 -4.83 -16.50
C TRP A 74 -17.98 -4.99 -16.43
N TRP A 75 -17.51 -6.14 -15.96
CA TRP A 75 -16.09 -6.47 -15.92
C TRP A 75 -15.55 -6.59 -17.36
N ASP A 76 -14.54 -5.78 -17.68
CA ASP A 76 -13.77 -5.87 -18.91
C ASP A 76 -12.29 -6.07 -18.53
N PRO A 77 -11.73 -7.28 -18.68
CA PRO A 77 -10.34 -7.53 -18.31
C PRO A 77 -9.37 -6.71 -19.16
N GLY A 78 -9.79 -6.22 -20.34
CA GLY A 78 -8.96 -5.38 -21.20
C GLY A 78 -8.95 -3.90 -20.81
N LEU A 79 -9.84 -3.46 -19.91
CA LEU A 79 -9.97 -2.06 -19.50
C LEU A 79 -10.52 -1.97 -18.07
N ILE A 80 -9.64 -2.21 -17.09
CA ILE A 80 -10.00 -2.24 -15.67
C ILE A 80 -10.30 -0.83 -15.14
N VAL A 81 -9.49 0.13 -15.56
CA VAL A 81 -9.55 1.55 -15.18
C VAL A 81 -8.95 2.38 -16.31
N SER A 82 -9.51 3.55 -16.58
CA SER A 82 -8.99 4.44 -17.64
C SER A 82 -7.65 5.05 -17.23
N ASP A 83 -6.80 5.39 -18.23
CA ASP A 83 -5.56 6.12 -17.96
C ASP A 83 -5.85 7.48 -17.30
N ALA A 84 -6.92 8.15 -17.73
CA ALA A 84 -7.34 9.42 -17.14
C ALA A 84 -7.59 9.28 -15.62
N ASN A 85 -8.32 8.26 -15.18
CA ASN A 85 -8.58 8.05 -13.75
C ASN A 85 -7.37 7.52 -12.98
N PHE A 86 -6.52 6.72 -13.62
CA PHE A 86 -5.37 6.09 -12.96
C PHE A 86 -4.23 7.10 -12.70
N PHE A 87 -3.98 8.01 -13.64
CA PHE A 87 -2.90 9.00 -13.57
C PHE A 87 -3.38 10.40 -13.13
N ASP A 88 -4.63 10.54 -12.66
CA ASP A 88 -5.16 11.79 -12.12
C ASP A 88 -4.66 12.03 -10.69
N ALA A 89 -3.44 12.53 -10.57
CA ALA A 89 -2.81 12.89 -9.29
C ALA A 89 -3.60 13.93 -8.49
N ASP A 90 -4.45 14.72 -9.16
CA ASP A 90 -5.29 15.76 -8.56
C ASP A 90 -6.68 15.24 -8.14
N SER A 91 -6.97 13.94 -8.32
CA SER A 91 -8.29 13.36 -8.06
C SER A 91 -8.75 13.41 -6.59
N MET A 92 -7.82 13.65 -5.64
CA MET A 92 -8.11 13.94 -4.23
C MET A 92 -7.02 14.81 -3.60
N THR A 93 -7.40 15.81 -2.81
CA THR A 93 -6.45 16.52 -1.93
C THR A 93 -6.12 15.71 -0.66
N ALA A 94 -5.09 16.11 0.08
CA ALA A 94 -4.77 15.50 1.38
C ALA A 94 -5.97 15.54 2.36
N GLU A 95 -6.73 16.64 2.35
CA GLU A 95 -7.93 16.79 3.18
C GLU A 95 -9.06 15.83 2.76
N GLU A 96 -9.27 15.66 1.45
CA GLU A 96 -10.26 14.72 0.91
C GLU A 96 -9.88 13.27 1.20
N ILE A 97 -8.59 12.93 1.10
CA ILE A 97 -8.06 11.61 1.49
C ILE A 97 -8.30 11.38 2.97
N GLN A 98 -7.98 12.36 3.83
CA GLN A 98 -8.22 12.24 5.27
C GLN A 98 -9.71 12.04 5.58
N ALA A 99 -10.58 12.85 4.98
CA ALA A 99 -12.03 12.71 5.15
C ALA A 99 -12.55 11.35 4.67
N PHE A 100 -11.99 10.82 3.58
CA PHE A 100 -12.30 9.49 3.10
C PHE A 100 -11.88 8.41 4.12
N LEU A 101 -10.65 8.46 4.63
CA LEU A 101 -10.15 7.52 5.65
C LEU A 101 -10.99 7.58 6.94
N ASP A 102 -11.38 8.77 7.37
CA ASP A 102 -12.27 8.96 8.53
C ASP A 102 -13.67 8.40 8.32
N ALA A 103 -14.19 8.46 7.08
CA ALA A 103 -15.48 7.88 6.73
C ALA A 103 -15.46 6.34 6.70
N GLN A 104 -14.34 5.73 6.28
CA GLN A 104 -14.20 4.26 6.23
C GLN A 104 -14.03 3.66 7.63
N VAL A 105 -13.37 4.37 8.55
CA VAL A 105 -13.15 3.92 9.93
C VAL A 105 -13.62 4.98 10.93
N PRO A 106 -14.94 5.07 11.20
CA PRO A 106 -15.47 6.01 12.19
C PRO A 106 -15.04 5.70 13.64
N TYR A 107 -14.64 4.46 13.90
CA TYR A 107 -14.20 3.97 15.20
C TYR A 107 -12.94 3.12 15.07
N CYS A 108 -11.87 3.55 15.72
CA CYS A 108 -10.63 2.78 15.83
C CYS A 108 -10.60 2.00 17.14
N GLU A 109 -10.51 0.68 17.05
CA GLU A 109 -10.49 -0.22 18.19
C GLU A 109 -9.08 -0.33 18.78
N THR A 110 -8.84 0.50 19.79
CA THR A 110 -7.53 0.66 20.43
C THR A 110 -7.18 -0.46 21.42
N TRP A 111 -8.18 -1.22 21.89
CA TRP A 111 -8.03 -2.18 23.00
C TRP A 111 -8.65 -3.55 22.69
N HIS A 112 -8.48 -4.04 21.46
CA HIS A 112 -9.02 -5.34 21.08
C HIS A 112 -8.24 -6.47 21.78
N ALA A 113 -8.91 -7.26 22.64
CA ALA A 113 -8.34 -8.44 23.29
C ALA A 113 -8.74 -9.71 22.52
N ARG A 114 -7.80 -10.37 21.86
CA ARG A 114 -8.06 -11.69 21.24
C ARG A 114 -6.84 -12.59 21.44
N SER A 115 -7.01 -13.56 22.34
CA SER A 115 -6.07 -14.66 22.63
C SER A 115 -4.82 -14.35 23.47
N GLU A 116 -4.48 -15.29 24.35
CA GLU A 116 -3.25 -15.31 25.18
C GLU A 116 -1.96 -15.48 24.34
N ARG A 117 -2.07 -15.71 23.03
CA ARG A 117 -0.92 -15.90 22.12
C ARG A 117 -0.43 -14.59 21.50
N GLU A 118 -1.27 -13.55 21.53
CA GLU A 118 -1.09 -12.29 20.80
C GLU A 118 -0.98 -11.07 21.74
N SER A 119 -0.82 -11.31 23.05
CA SER A 119 -0.63 -10.28 24.08
C SER A 119 0.73 -9.57 24.03
N ASP A 120 1.64 -9.97 23.14
CA ASP A 120 3.02 -9.45 23.08
C ASP A 120 3.18 -8.22 22.18
N SER A 121 2.16 -7.81 21.41
CA SER A 121 2.20 -6.58 20.59
C SER A 121 2.29 -5.30 21.44
N GLY A 122 1.99 -5.43 22.75
CA GLY A 122 2.15 -4.43 23.79
C GLY A 122 2.16 -2.99 23.32
N TRP A 123 0.97 -2.40 23.08
CA TRP A 123 0.60 -0.97 22.95
C TRP A 123 -0.70 -0.91 22.09
N PRO A 124 -1.56 0.13 22.21
CA PRO A 124 -2.88 0.11 21.59
C PRO A 124 -2.77 0.22 20.06
N TYR A 125 -3.65 -0.47 19.34
CA TYR A 125 -3.76 -0.36 17.89
C TYR A 125 -4.02 1.09 17.47
N ARG A 126 -3.46 1.48 16.31
CA ARG A 126 -3.73 2.76 15.67
C ARG A 126 -4.14 2.52 14.24
N CYS A 127 -5.27 3.09 13.85
CA CYS A 127 -5.82 2.95 12.51
C CYS A 127 -5.12 3.91 11.55
N LEU A 128 -5.15 3.56 10.26
CA LEU A 128 -4.44 4.30 9.22
C LEU A 128 -4.74 5.81 9.27
N LYS A 129 -6.01 6.17 9.48
CA LYS A 129 -6.49 7.56 9.56
C LYS A 129 -5.86 8.40 10.69
N ASP A 130 -5.35 7.78 11.75
CA ASP A 130 -4.84 8.44 12.96
C ASP A 130 -3.30 8.37 13.07
N LEU A 131 -2.63 7.80 12.07
CA LEU A 131 -1.17 7.63 12.06
C LEU A 131 -0.43 8.83 11.48
N VAL A 132 0.77 9.06 12.04
CA VAL A 132 1.71 10.11 11.63
C VAL A 132 3.07 9.46 11.41
N TRP A 133 3.71 9.83 10.30
CA TRP A 133 4.92 9.22 9.78
C TRP A 133 6.02 10.26 9.63
N THR A 134 7.26 9.82 9.74
CA THR A 134 8.40 10.55 9.21
C THR A 134 8.61 10.13 7.76
N VAL A 135 8.60 11.10 6.86
CA VAL A 135 8.88 10.93 5.43
C VAL A 135 10.32 11.35 5.20
N PRO A 136 11.23 10.45 4.82
CA PRO A 136 12.57 10.85 4.42
C PRO A 136 12.51 11.69 3.13
N ALA A 137 13.57 12.42 2.81
CA ALA A 137 13.70 12.97 1.46
C ALA A 137 13.87 11.81 0.48
N LEU A 138 13.09 11.79 -0.60
CA LEU A 138 13.09 10.73 -1.61
C LEU A 138 13.40 11.37 -2.97
N ASP A 139 14.49 10.93 -3.60
CA ASP A 139 14.97 11.45 -4.89
C ASP A 139 15.61 10.31 -5.70
N GLU A 140 14.85 9.24 -5.92
CA GLU A 140 15.37 8.06 -6.60
C GLU A 140 15.39 8.23 -8.12
N VAL A 141 16.53 7.88 -8.71
CA VAL A 141 16.74 7.82 -10.16
C VAL A 141 16.97 6.36 -10.54
N GLY A 142 16.33 5.91 -11.62
CA GLY A 142 16.54 4.57 -12.16
C GLY A 142 17.96 4.38 -12.71
N ASP A 143 18.38 3.13 -12.89
CA ASP A 143 19.71 2.79 -13.44
C ASP A 143 19.97 3.38 -14.83
N ASP A 144 18.89 3.64 -15.57
CA ASP A 144 18.88 4.27 -16.90
C ASP A 144 18.88 5.82 -16.84
N GLY A 145 18.92 6.41 -15.65
CA GLY A 145 18.81 7.85 -15.44
C GLY A 145 17.37 8.37 -15.44
N SER A 146 16.37 7.50 -15.59
CA SER A 146 14.95 7.91 -15.62
C SER A 146 14.42 8.26 -14.24
N ARG A 147 13.49 9.22 -14.20
CA ARG A 147 12.75 9.60 -13.00
C ARG A 147 11.32 9.12 -13.13
N TYR A 148 10.92 8.23 -12.23
CA TYR A 148 9.55 7.70 -12.18
C TYR A 148 8.67 8.50 -11.20
N CYS A 149 9.28 9.23 -10.28
CA CYS A 149 8.63 10.23 -9.45
C CYS A 149 9.51 11.47 -9.35
N GLU A 150 8.89 12.63 -9.19
CA GLU A 150 9.57 13.87 -8.82
C GLU A 150 10.14 13.79 -7.39
N PRO A 151 11.19 14.56 -7.06
CA PRO A 151 11.77 14.56 -5.73
C PRO A 151 10.75 14.97 -4.64
N ILE A 152 10.70 14.22 -3.55
CA ILE A 152 9.91 14.50 -2.36
C ILE A 152 10.83 15.05 -1.27
N GLU A 153 10.51 16.24 -0.76
CA GLU A 153 11.17 16.80 0.41
C GLU A 153 10.78 16.04 1.68
N GLY A 154 11.76 15.81 2.56
CA GLY A 154 11.54 15.12 3.82
C GLY A 154 10.66 15.91 4.80
N ARG A 155 9.88 15.20 5.61
CA ARG A 155 8.98 15.74 6.64
C ARG A 155 9.03 14.89 7.90
N ASP A 156 9.19 15.52 9.06
CA ASP A 156 9.25 14.78 10.33
C ASP A 156 7.90 14.21 10.77
N ARG A 157 6.81 14.84 10.31
CA ARG A 157 5.44 14.53 10.70
C ARG A 157 4.50 14.75 9.52
N ALA A 158 4.04 13.65 8.92
CA ALA A 158 2.99 13.65 7.90
C ALA A 158 1.91 12.62 8.28
N THR A 159 0.62 12.96 8.19
CA THR A 159 -0.46 11.98 8.33
C THR A 159 -0.40 10.96 7.20
N SER A 160 -1.08 9.83 7.36
CA SER A 160 -1.22 8.86 6.26
C SER A 160 -1.81 9.48 4.99
N ALA A 161 -2.78 10.40 5.15
CA ALA A 161 -3.38 11.12 4.04
C ALA A 161 -2.38 12.06 3.33
N GLU A 162 -1.53 12.75 4.09
CA GLU A 162 -0.46 13.58 3.52
C GLU A 162 0.57 12.71 2.79
N VAL A 163 0.98 11.57 3.34
CA VAL A 163 1.90 10.63 2.67
C VAL A 163 1.32 10.19 1.32
N ILE A 164 0.05 9.76 1.29
CA ILE A 164 -0.62 9.36 0.04
C ILE A 164 -0.65 10.53 -0.96
N SER A 165 -1.02 11.73 -0.53
CA SER A 165 -1.11 12.91 -1.41
C SER A 165 0.25 13.33 -1.98
N ILE A 166 1.30 13.36 -1.15
CA ILE A 166 2.66 13.73 -1.57
C ILE A 166 3.18 12.73 -2.61
N VAL A 167 3.02 11.43 -2.34
CA VAL A 167 3.48 10.38 -3.25
C VAL A 167 2.68 10.39 -4.55
N ALA A 168 1.36 10.50 -4.47
CA ALA A 168 0.48 10.62 -5.63
C ALA A 168 0.91 11.76 -6.55
N THR A 169 1.14 12.94 -5.97
CA THR A 169 1.59 14.14 -6.70
C THR A 169 2.96 13.91 -7.34
N ALA A 170 3.93 13.43 -6.55
CA ALA A 170 5.30 13.23 -7.02
C ALA A 170 5.37 12.20 -8.16
N CYS A 171 4.60 11.13 -8.09
CA CYS A 171 4.62 10.05 -9.07
C CYS A 171 3.55 10.21 -10.16
N GLY A 172 2.71 11.25 -10.17
CA GLY A 172 1.64 11.39 -11.16
C GLY A 172 0.64 10.22 -11.14
N ILE A 173 0.31 9.70 -9.95
CA ILE A 173 -0.63 8.58 -9.75
C ILE A 173 -1.82 9.08 -8.94
N SER A 174 -3.03 8.64 -9.29
CA SER A 174 -4.22 9.01 -8.54
C SER A 174 -4.17 8.52 -7.08
N PRO A 175 -4.48 9.38 -6.09
CA PRO A 175 -4.68 8.93 -4.71
C PRO A 175 -5.70 7.79 -4.57
N ARG A 176 -6.71 7.72 -5.45
CA ARG A 176 -7.71 6.65 -5.48
C ARG A 176 -7.09 5.29 -5.82
N VAL A 177 -6.11 5.25 -6.72
CA VAL A 177 -5.34 4.03 -7.03
C VAL A 177 -4.61 3.52 -5.78
N LEU A 178 -3.95 4.43 -5.06
CA LEU A 178 -3.19 4.08 -3.85
C LEU A 178 -4.11 3.59 -2.73
N LEU A 179 -5.25 4.26 -2.52
CA LEU A 179 -6.27 3.82 -1.54
C LEU A 179 -6.82 2.43 -1.87
N VAL A 180 -7.15 2.16 -3.12
CA VAL A 180 -7.64 0.84 -3.55
C VAL A 180 -6.56 -0.23 -3.40
N THR A 181 -5.30 0.11 -3.69
CA THR A 181 -4.18 -0.83 -3.51
C THR A 181 -3.95 -1.14 -2.04
N LEU A 182 -3.92 -0.15 -1.14
CA LEU A 182 -3.80 -0.36 0.31
C LEU A 182 -4.87 -1.32 0.86
N GLU A 183 -6.10 -1.18 0.38
CA GLU A 183 -7.21 -2.04 0.80
C GLU A 183 -7.13 -3.43 0.17
N LYS A 184 -6.90 -3.52 -1.13
CA LYS A 184 -6.76 -4.80 -1.83
C LYS A 184 -5.65 -5.66 -1.21
N GLU A 185 -4.52 -5.05 -0.85
CA GLU A 185 -3.31 -5.77 -0.43
C GLU A 185 -3.31 -6.07 1.07
N GLN A 186 -3.76 -5.12 1.91
CA GLN A 186 -3.68 -5.25 3.37
C GLN A 186 -4.99 -5.02 4.12
N GLY A 187 -6.08 -4.64 3.45
CA GLY A 187 -7.34 -4.27 4.10
C GLY A 187 -7.24 -3.02 4.99
N LEU A 188 -6.16 -2.23 4.82
CA LEU A 188 -5.75 -1.20 5.77
C LEU A 188 -6.71 0.00 5.85
N VAL A 189 -7.47 0.27 4.79
CA VAL A 189 -8.32 1.46 4.71
C VAL A 189 -9.56 1.28 5.58
N THR A 190 -10.09 0.06 5.66
CA THR A 190 -11.28 -0.27 6.46
C THR A 190 -10.94 -0.94 7.80
N ASP A 191 -9.65 -1.18 8.09
CA ASP A 191 -9.22 -1.86 9.31
C ASP A 191 -9.38 -0.98 10.56
N ARG A 192 -10.11 -1.50 11.55
CA ARG A 192 -10.34 -0.86 12.85
C ARG A 192 -9.30 -1.23 13.91
N TRP A 193 -8.41 -2.17 13.64
CA TRP A 193 -7.42 -2.72 14.57
C TRP A 193 -6.20 -3.31 13.82
N PRO A 194 -5.59 -2.54 12.90
CA PRO A 194 -4.53 -3.05 12.03
C PRO A 194 -3.25 -3.37 12.80
N TRP A 195 -2.55 -4.39 12.32
CA TRP A 195 -1.28 -4.86 12.88
C TRP A 195 -0.11 -4.12 12.27
N GLU A 196 1.01 -4.06 13.00
CA GLU A 196 2.24 -3.40 12.51
C GLU A 196 2.73 -4.00 11.18
N VAL A 197 2.58 -5.32 10.99
CA VAL A 197 2.97 -6.00 9.75
C VAL A 197 2.15 -5.55 8.54
N GLN A 198 0.88 -5.16 8.72
CA GLN A 198 0.09 -4.61 7.63
C GLN A 198 0.71 -3.30 7.13
N TYR A 199 1.19 -2.44 8.03
CA TYR A 199 1.89 -1.21 7.64
C TYR A 199 3.27 -1.49 7.03
N ALA A 200 3.98 -2.50 7.53
CA ALA A 200 5.26 -2.91 6.94
C ALA A 200 5.10 -3.37 5.48
N ALA A 201 3.97 -3.99 5.16
CA ALA A 201 3.64 -4.58 3.86
C ALA A 201 2.46 -3.86 3.15
N ALA A 202 2.25 -2.56 3.42
CA ALA A 202 1.01 -1.83 3.14
C ALA A 202 0.43 -2.01 1.72
N THR A 203 1.29 -2.18 0.72
CA THR A 203 0.93 -2.33 -0.69
C THR A 203 1.36 -3.67 -1.29
N GLY A 204 1.93 -4.57 -0.48
CA GLY A 204 2.50 -5.84 -0.95
C GLY A 204 3.75 -5.69 -1.81
N TYR A 205 4.30 -4.48 -1.98
CA TYR A 205 5.44 -4.25 -2.85
C TYR A 205 6.70 -4.93 -2.28
N ALA A 206 7.32 -5.79 -3.10
CA ALA A 206 8.52 -6.55 -2.72
C ALA A 206 8.35 -7.35 -1.40
N CYS A 207 7.15 -7.88 -1.17
CA CYS A 207 6.80 -8.75 -0.06
C CYS A 207 6.48 -10.15 -0.58
N TYR A 208 7.34 -11.13 -0.26
CA TYR A 208 7.18 -12.50 -0.76
C TYR A 208 6.33 -13.34 0.20
N ASP A 209 5.50 -14.25 -0.32
CA ASP A 209 4.58 -15.06 0.51
C ASP A 209 5.28 -15.86 1.63
N SER A 210 6.55 -16.22 1.45
CA SER A 210 7.35 -17.00 2.40
C SER A 210 8.52 -16.23 3.04
N ALA A 211 8.59 -14.92 2.89
CA ALA A 211 9.67 -14.10 3.45
C ALA A 211 9.16 -12.71 3.89
N PRO A 212 9.84 -12.05 4.85
CA PRO A 212 9.59 -10.64 5.12
C PRO A 212 9.72 -9.79 3.84
N CYS A 213 9.03 -8.66 3.81
CA CYS A 213 9.28 -7.65 2.80
C CYS A 213 10.76 -7.26 2.80
N VAL A 214 11.29 -6.90 1.62
CA VAL A 214 12.65 -6.38 1.53
C VAL A 214 12.77 -5.11 2.39
N ASP A 215 13.69 -5.11 3.35
CA ASP A 215 13.82 -4.06 4.38
C ASP A 215 13.90 -2.64 3.80
N ALA A 216 14.53 -2.49 2.62
CA ALA A 216 14.67 -1.20 1.93
C ALA A 216 13.33 -0.57 1.53
N TYR A 217 12.27 -1.37 1.39
CA TYR A 217 10.95 -0.94 0.92
C TYR A 217 9.85 -1.11 1.97
N ALA A 218 10.19 -1.62 3.16
CA ALA A 218 9.24 -1.88 4.21
C ALA A 218 8.73 -0.59 4.88
N GLY A 219 7.56 -0.69 5.51
CA GLY A 219 6.92 0.42 6.20
C GLY A 219 6.02 1.25 5.29
N PHE A 220 5.05 1.93 5.89
CA PHE A 220 3.96 2.57 5.14
C PHE A 220 4.45 3.55 4.07
N VAL A 221 5.39 4.43 4.41
CA VAL A 221 5.94 5.43 3.46
C VAL A 221 6.66 4.76 2.30
N GLY A 222 7.53 3.78 2.59
CA GLY A 222 8.27 3.04 1.56
C GLY A 222 7.33 2.27 0.63
N GLN A 223 6.38 1.53 1.20
CA GLN A 223 5.38 0.78 0.45
C GLN A 223 4.57 1.67 -0.49
N VAL A 224 4.01 2.77 0.01
CA VAL A 224 3.19 3.69 -0.81
C VAL A 224 4.04 4.33 -1.91
N TYR A 225 5.26 4.81 -1.59
CA TYR A 225 6.16 5.41 -2.58
C TYR A 225 6.56 4.42 -3.68
N HIS A 226 7.01 3.22 -3.30
CA HIS A 226 7.50 2.26 -4.28
C HIS A 226 6.39 1.62 -5.11
N ALA A 227 5.18 1.46 -4.57
CA ALA A 227 4.02 1.07 -5.38
C ALA A 227 3.73 2.12 -6.47
N ALA A 228 3.65 3.41 -6.11
CA ALA A 228 3.41 4.50 -7.06
C ALA A 228 4.52 4.61 -8.11
N ARG A 229 5.79 4.57 -7.66
CA ARG A 229 6.97 4.59 -8.54
C ARG A 229 6.97 3.43 -9.53
N THR A 230 6.55 2.26 -9.08
CA THR A 230 6.54 1.05 -9.91
C THR A 230 5.46 1.11 -10.99
N TYR A 231 4.29 1.67 -10.70
CA TYR A 231 3.30 1.93 -11.75
C TYR A 231 3.84 2.85 -12.85
N GLN A 232 4.61 3.89 -12.48
CA GLN A 232 5.28 4.75 -13.46
C GLN A 232 6.36 4.01 -14.25
N LEU A 233 7.14 3.14 -13.60
CA LEU A 233 8.11 2.29 -14.27
C LEU A 233 7.45 1.38 -15.32
N TYR A 234 6.33 0.72 -15.01
CA TYR A 234 5.59 -0.12 -15.96
C TYR A 234 5.13 0.65 -17.19
N VAL A 235 4.69 1.89 -17.02
CA VAL A 235 4.15 2.71 -18.10
C VAL A 235 5.26 3.32 -18.96
N GLN A 236 6.36 3.74 -18.34
CA GLN A 236 7.46 4.40 -19.04
C GLN A 236 8.40 3.41 -19.72
N ARG A 237 8.51 2.19 -19.17
CA ARG A 237 9.39 1.12 -19.67
C ARG A 237 8.62 -0.20 -19.90
N PRO A 238 7.49 -0.19 -20.64
CA PRO A 238 6.63 -1.37 -20.78
C PRO A 238 7.38 -2.56 -21.40
N GLU A 239 8.40 -2.31 -22.22
CA GLU A 239 9.21 -3.36 -22.85
C GLU A 239 10.01 -4.22 -21.87
N LEU A 240 10.11 -3.83 -20.60
CA LEU A 240 10.77 -4.60 -19.56
C LEU A 240 9.83 -5.62 -18.88
N PHE A 241 8.52 -5.54 -19.11
CA PHE A 241 7.51 -6.29 -18.36
C PHE A 241 6.71 -7.25 -19.23
N ASN A 242 5.94 -8.12 -18.57
CA ASN A 242 5.28 -9.23 -19.24
C ASN A 242 4.02 -8.80 -19.97
N TYR A 243 3.24 -7.88 -19.38
CA TYR A 243 1.95 -7.50 -19.92
C TYR A 243 2.04 -6.19 -20.70
N GLN A 244 1.85 -6.28 -22.01
CA GLN A 244 2.03 -5.16 -22.91
C GLN A 244 0.72 -4.36 -23.10
N PRO A 245 0.74 -3.03 -23.01
CA PRO A 245 -0.43 -2.21 -23.31
C PRO A 245 -0.76 -2.27 -24.81
N TYR A 246 -2.05 -2.13 -25.14
CA TYR A 246 -2.54 -2.15 -26.53
C TYR A 246 -2.25 -3.46 -27.29
N ALA A 247 -2.07 -4.57 -26.57
CA ALA A 247 -1.73 -5.87 -27.11
C ALA A 247 -2.60 -6.99 -26.53
N ALA A 248 -2.67 -8.10 -27.26
CA ALA A 248 -3.23 -9.34 -26.75
C ALA A 248 -2.21 -10.04 -25.85
N ASN A 249 -2.58 -10.32 -24.61
CA ASN A 249 -1.74 -10.94 -23.60
C ASN A 249 -2.41 -12.21 -23.06
N GLU A 250 -1.63 -13.23 -22.76
CA GLU A 250 -2.11 -14.42 -22.04
C GLU A 250 -2.04 -14.15 -20.54
N ILE A 251 -3.20 -13.96 -19.91
CA ILE A 251 -3.26 -13.62 -18.48
C ILE A 251 -3.78 -14.82 -17.70
N LEU A 252 -3.04 -15.21 -16.66
CA LEU A 252 -3.36 -16.36 -15.82
C LEU A 252 -4.63 -16.12 -14.99
N TYR A 253 -5.38 -17.20 -14.73
CA TYR A 253 -6.48 -17.16 -13.74
C TYR A 253 -5.98 -17.36 -12.31
N ALA A 254 -4.95 -18.19 -12.15
CA ALA A 254 -4.19 -18.49 -10.93
C ALA A 254 -3.03 -19.43 -11.33
N PRO A 255 -2.00 -19.63 -10.47
CA PRO A 255 -0.96 -20.63 -10.72
C PRO A 255 -1.56 -22.02 -11.00
N GLY A 256 -1.20 -22.62 -12.14
CA GLY A 256 -1.68 -23.95 -12.52
C GLY A 256 -3.12 -24.00 -13.06
N CYS A 257 -3.81 -22.86 -13.17
CA CYS A 257 -5.23 -22.80 -13.55
C CYS A 257 -5.47 -22.35 -15.01
N GLY A 258 -4.42 -22.31 -15.82
CA GLY A 258 -4.49 -21.84 -17.20
C GLY A 258 -4.58 -20.32 -17.33
N ALA A 259 -4.82 -19.87 -18.56
CA ALA A 259 -4.86 -18.45 -18.93
C ALA A 259 -6.02 -18.19 -19.90
N GLY A 260 -6.34 -16.91 -20.07
CA GLY A 260 -7.20 -16.42 -21.15
C GLY A 260 -6.52 -15.26 -21.88
N THR A 261 -6.74 -15.18 -23.20
CA THR A 261 -6.27 -14.06 -24.01
C THR A 261 -7.08 -12.80 -23.69
N VAL A 262 -6.40 -11.74 -23.26
CA VAL A 262 -6.98 -10.43 -22.97
C VAL A 262 -6.34 -9.39 -23.89
N LEU A 263 -7.17 -8.67 -24.65
CA LEU A 263 -6.72 -7.47 -25.35
C LEU A 263 -6.70 -6.29 -24.38
N ILE A 264 -5.51 -5.97 -23.84
CA ILE A 264 -5.31 -4.83 -22.96
C ILE A 264 -5.41 -3.54 -23.78
N ARG A 265 -6.26 -2.60 -23.35
CA ARG A 265 -6.62 -1.41 -24.14
C ARG A 265 -5.95 -0.11 -23.71
N ASN A 266 -5.19 -0.10 -22.60
CA ASN A 266 -4.50 1.08 -22.11
C ASN A 266 -3.30 0.74 -21.20
N ALA A 267 -2.52 1.76 -20.84
CA ALA A 267 -1.32 1.60 -20.03
C ALA A 267 -1.62 1.27 -18.56
N ALA A 268 -2.66 1.89 -17.99
CA ALA A 268 -3.05 1.62 -16.61
C ALA A 268 -3.47 0.16 -16.38
N THR A 269 -4.22 -0.44 -17.30
CA THR A 269 -4.61 -1.86 -17.18
C THR A 269 -3.39 -2.78 -17.31
N ALA A 270 -2.43 -2.48 -18.21
CA ALA A 270 -1.17 -3.24 -18.29
C ALA A 270 -0.40 -3.16 -16.96
N ALA A 271 -0.24 -1.96 -16.42
CA ALA A 271 0.45 -1.73 -15.16
C ALA A 271 -0.20 -2.47 -13.97
N LEU A 272 -1.54 -2.57 -13.93
CA LEU A 272 -2.25 -3.38 -12.93
C LEU A 272 -1.97 -4.87 -13.06
N TYR A 273 -1.85 -5.40 -14.29
CA TYR A 273 -1.47 -6.81 -14.48
C TYR A 273 0.01 -7.06 -14.18
N ASP A 274 0.91 -6.13 -14.50
CA ASP A 274 2.32 -6.27 -14.12
C ASP A 274 2.50 -6.17 -12.59
N TYR A 275 1.64 -5.43 -11.90
CA TYR A 275 1.61 -5.39 -10.44
C TYR A 275 0.97 -6.66 -9.84
N THR A 276 -0.16 -7.12 -10.38
CA THR A 276 -0.90 -8.30 -9.89
C THR A 276 -1.33 -9.18 -11.08
N PRO A 277 -0.60 -10.27 -11.38
CA PRO A 277 -0.60 -10.93 -12.68
C PRO A 277 -1.76 -11.92 -12.92
N TYR A 278 -2.97 -11.57 -12.49
CA TYR A 278 -4.12 -12.47 -12.61
C TYR A 278 -5.44 -11.78 -13.00
N GLN A 279 -6.27 -12.51 -13.75
CA GLN A 279 -7.65 -12.18 -14.08
C GLN A 279 -8.63 -13.14 -13.39
N PRO A 280 -9.88 -12.73 -13.09
CA PRO A 280 -10.86 -13.63 -12.50
C PRO A 280 -11.28 -14.73 -13.49
N SER A 281 -11.49 -15.94 -12.99
CA SER A 281 -12.13 -17.01 -13.76
C SER A 281 -13.65 -16.78 -13.85
N ALA A 282 -14.33 -17.52 -14.74
CA ALA A 282 -15.79 -17.46 -14.85
C ALA A 282 -16.49 -17.79 -13.51
N ASP A 283 -15.89 -18.69 -12.71
CA ASP A 283 -16.39 -19.07 -11.39
C ASP A 283 -16.28 -17.91 -10.39
N VAL A 284 -15.17 -17.15 -10.42
CA VAL A 284 -15.00 -15.94 -9.61
C VAL A 284 -16.05 -14.89 -9.97
N LEU A 285 -16.30 -14.68 -11.27
CA LEU A 285 -17.33 -13.75 -11.74
C LEU A 285 -18.75 -14.19 -11.35
N ALA A 286 -18.99 -15.51 -11.24
CA ALA A 286 -20.23 -16.08 -10.76
C ALA A 286 -20.36 -16.10 -9.22
N GLY A 287 -19.34 -15.66 -8.49
CA GLY A 287 -19.33 -15.64 -7.02
C GLY A 287 -19.06 -16.99 -6.36
N ALA A 288 -18.48 -17.95 -7.08
CA ALA A 288 -18.10 -19.25 -6.52
C ALA A 288 -16.74 -19.20 -5.80
N HIS A 289 -16.47 -20.16 -4.91
CA HIS A 289 -15.22 -20.31 -4.14
C HIS A 289 -14.49 -21.63 -4.49
N GLY A 290 -13.15 -21.64 -4.55
CA GLY A 290 -12.35 -22.78 -5.02
C GLY A 290 -10.88 -22.47 -5.39
N ASP A 291 -10.18 -23.46 -5.97
CA ASP A 291 -8.71 -23.46 -6.11
C ASP A 291 -8.16 -22.63 -7.29
N CYS A 292 -8.99 -22.27 -8.27
CA CYS A 292 -8.59 -21.50 -9.46
C CYS A 292 -9.13 -20.08 -9.44
N GLN A 293 -8.84 -19.38 -8.35
CA GLN A 293 -9.41 -18.09 -8.08
C GLN A 293 -8.33 -17.11 -7.71
N ALA A 294 -8.10 -16.16 -8.63
CA ALA A 294 -7.44 -14.93 -8.29
C ALA A 294 -8.45 -13.78 -8.27
N TYR A 295 -8.42 -13.01 -7.20
CA TYR A 295 -9.30 -11.86 -7.05
C TYR A 295 -8.57 -10.53 -7.21
N GLY A 296 -7.23 -10.49 -7.29
CA GLY A 296 -6.43 -9.25 -7.28
C GLY A 296 -7.01 -8.08 -8.09
N ASN A 297 -6.93 -8.16 -9.42
CA ASN A 297 -7.43 -7.08 -10.29
C ASN A 297 -8.97 -6.96 -10.31
N TYR A 298 -9.69 -8.04 -10.00
CA TYR A 298 -11.14 -8.00 -9.84
C TYR A 298 -11.56 -7.23 -8.57
N ASN A 299 -10.82 -7.38 -7.48
CA ASN A 299 -11.00 -6.65 -6.23
C ASN A 299 -10.63 -5.19 -6.41
N PHE A 300 -9.56 -4.87 -7.15
CA PHE A 300 -9.25 -3.48 -7.50
C PHE A 300 -10.47 -2.81 -8.16
N TRP A 301 -11.03 -3.45 -9.19
CA TRP A 301 -12.19 -2.96 -9.92
C TRP A 301 -13.45 -2.84 -9.05
N ARG A 302 -13.76 -3.85 -8.23
CA ARG A 302 -14.90 -3.83 -7.30
C ARG A 302 -14.78 -2.71 -6.27
N LEU A 303 -13.61 -2.58 -5.64
CA LEU A 303 -13.32 -1.55 -4.65
C LEU A 303 -13.42 -0.15 -5.26
N TRP A 304 -12.82 0.04 -6.43
CA TRP A 304 -12.94 1.31 -7.16
C TRP A 304 -14.40 1.65 -7.44
N PHE A 305 -15.15 0.70 -8.01
CA PHE A 305 -16.58 0.89 -8.26
C PHE A 305 -17.34 1.27 -7.00
N PHE A 306 -17.08 0.56 -5.91
CA PHE A 306 -17.78 0.75 -4.64
C PHE A 306 -17.51 2.14 -4.01
N TRP A 307 -16.28 2.63 -4.11
CA TRP A 307 -15.86 3.90 -3.49
C TRP A 307 -16.01 5.12 -4.40
N PHE A 308 -15.71 4.98 -5.69
CA PHE A 308 -15.52 6.10 -6.61
C PHE A 308 -16.39 6.03 -7.86
N GLY A 309 -17.19 4.97 -8.03
CA GLY A 309 -18.04 4.76 -9.20
C GLY A 309 -17.27 4.20 -10.40
N ASP A 310 -17.76 4.42 -11.61
CA ASP A 310 -17.23 3.76 -12.81
C ASP A 310 -15.74 4.12 -13.09
N PRO A 311 -14.79 3.15 -13.04
CA PRO A 311 -13.36 3.37 -13.21
C PRO A 311 -12.96 3.79 -14.63
N VAL A 312 -13.84 3.62 -15.62
CA VAL A 312 -13.56 4.01 -17.01
C VAL A 312 -14.28 5.28 -17.44
N ALA A 313 -15.17 5.82 -16.60
CA ALA A 313 -15.89 7.03 -16.92
C ALA A 313 -15.01 8.27 -16.70
N ALA A 314 -14.87 9.07 -17.76
CA ALA A 314 -14.26 10.40 -17.68
C ALA A 314 -15.29 11.49 -17.29
N ASP A 315 -16.57 11.24 -17.54
CA ASP A 315 -17.68 12.13 -17.22
C ASP A 315 -18.65 11.41 -16.26
N PRO A 316 -18.93 11.95 -15.07
CA PRO A 316 -19.94 11.41 -14.16
C PRO A 316 -21.33 11.25 -14.80
N ALA A 317 -21.67 12.03 -15.83
CA ALA A 317 -22.93 11.90 -16.57
C ALA A 317 -22.99 10.68 -17.50
N GLN A 318 -21.84 10.09 -17.84
CA GLN A 318 -21.73 8.88 -18.65
C GLN A 318 -21.31 7.64 -17.84
N ALA A 319 -21.05 7.82 -16.54
CA ALA A 319 -20.67 6.75 -15.64
C ALA A 319 -21.80 5.73 -15.48
N ARG A 320 -21.44 4.44 -15.50
CA ARG A 320 -22.38 3.39 -15.08
C ARG A 320 -22.75 3.62 -13.61
N VAL A 321 -24.05 3.71 -13.34
CA VAL A 321 -24.56 3.95 -11.99
C VAL A 321 -24.87 2.60 -11.33
N TRP A 322 -24.07 2.23 -10.33
CA TRP A 322 -24.31 1.08 -9.47
C TRP A 322 -25.02 1.53 -8.18
N PRO A 323 -26.28 1.13 -7.92
CA PRO A 323 -27.02 1.56 -6.73
C PRO A 323 -26.44 1.03 -5.40
N GLY A 324 -25.48 0.09 -5.46
CA GLY A 324 -24.76 -0.44 -4.30
C GLY A 324 -23.48 0.32 -3.94
N THR A 325 -23.17 1.46 -4.56
CA THR A 325 -22.11 2.35 -4.08
C THR A 325 -22.46 2.83 -2.67
N ALA A 326 -21.50 2.84 -1.74
CA ALA A 326 -21.71 3.54 -0.48
C ALA A 326 -22.12 4.98 -0.82
N ALA A 327 -23.27 5.42 -0.31
CA ALA A 327 -23.72 6.79 -0.49
C ALA A 327 -22.74 7.74 0.23
N GLN A 328 -21.65 8.13 -0.43
CA GLN A 328 -20.79 9.19 0.08
C GLN A 328 -21.41 10.54 -0.30
N PRO A 329 -21.49 11.50 0.64
CA PRO A 329 -21.94 12.84 0.33
C PRO A 329 -20.98 13.47 -0.68
N ARG A 330 -21.56 14.07 -1.72
CA ARG A 330 -20.84 14.96 -2.64
C ARG A 330 -20.41 16.23 -1.93
#